data_AF-A0A7X7LM78-F1
#
_entry.id   AF-A0A7X7LM78-F1
#
_cell.length_a   1.000
_cell.length_b   1.000
_cell.length_c   1.000
_cell.angle_alpha   90.00
_cell.angle_beta   90.00
_cell.angle_gamma   90.00
#
_symmetry.space_group_name_H-M   'P 1'
#
loop_
_entity.id
_entity.type
_entity.pdbx_description
1 polymer ?
#
loop_
_entity_poly.entity_id
_entity_poly.type
_entity_poly.pdbx_seq_one_letter_code
_entity_poly.pdbx_strand_id
1 'polypeptide(L)'
;MQLNDQKGSILVYSLLLLVFMIAICLAMQNSAILEYKMSLYEHRSNQARELAEAAAWMTLEEINEILLADFIYEKELPRQISLADDYMVLAGEMNTNISKIQLEQQTLDYCIYSYSSQGSYKGAQKNLFVEVQICFDEYYVIIPDQPMIFVFREFTDRGRFVSFEEIKET
;
A
#
# COMPACT_ATOMS: atom_id res chain seq x y z
N MET A 1 -60.16 -47.26 13.23
CA MET A 1 -60.09 -45.79 13.06
C MET A 1 -58.68 -45.29 13.44
N GLN A 2 -57.63 -45.84 12.83
CA GLN A 2 -56.21 -45.51 13.12
C GLN A 2 -55.35 -45.33 11.85
N LEU A 3 -55.86 -45.73 10.68
CA LEU A 3 -55.13 -45.63 9.40
C LEU A 3 -55.06 -44.21 8.83
N ASN A 4 -55.99 -43.32 9.20
CA ASN A 4 -55.96 -41.91 8.77
C ASN A 4 -54.99 -41.06 9.61
N ASP A 5 -54.80 -41.38 10.90
CA ASP A 5 -53.87 -40.65 11.78
C ASP A 5 -52.40 -40.86 11.39
N GLN A 6 -52.03 -42.07 10.96
CA GLN A 6 -50.67 -42.35 10.49
C GLN A 6 -50.34 -41.61 9.18
N LYS A 7 -51.31 -41.50 8.26
CA LYS A 7 -51.13 -40.73 7.01
C LYS A 7 -51.01 -39.23 7.29
N GLY A 8 -51.77 -38.72 8.26
CA GLY A 8 -51.67 -37.34 8.74
C GLY A 8 -50.33 -37.02 9.38
N SER A 9 -49.82 -37.91 10.26
CA SER A 9 -48.52 -37.67 10.91
C SER A 9 -47.34 -37.73 9.94
N ILE A 10 -47.35 -38.66 8.98
CA ILE A 10 -46.34 -38.74 7.92
C ILE A 10 -46.32 -37.46 7.08
N LEU A 11 -47.49 -36.92 6.76
CA LEU A 11 -47.60 -35.66 6.02
C LEU A 11 -47.02 -34.49 6.81
N VAL A 12 -47.30 -34.40 8.12
CA VAL A 12 -46.72 -33.36 9.00
C VAL A 12 -45.19 -33.45 9.07
N TYR A 13 -44.62 -34.66 9.24
CA TYR A 13 -43.16 -34.83 9.24
C TYR A 13 -42.53 -34.48 7.88
N SER A 14 -43.20 -34.82 6.77
CA SER A 14 -42.73 -34.48 5.43
C SER A 14 -42.74 -32.96 5.17
N LEU A 15 -43.77 -32.24 5.65
CA LEU A 15 -43.84 -30.79 5.57
C LEU A 15 -42.77 -30.12 6.43
N LEU A 16 -42.54 -30.66 7.63
CA LEU A 16 -41.52 -30.14 8.55
C LEU A 16 -40.11 -30.33 7.98
N LEU A 17 -39.83 -31.49 7.36
CA LEU A 17 -38.57 -31.71 6.64
C LEU A 17 -38.42 -30.75 5.46
N LEU A 18 -39.48 -30.55 4.68
CA LEU A 18 -39.48 -29.60 3.56
C LEU A 18 -39.21 -28.16 4.03
N VAL A 19 -39.81 -27.73 5.14
CA VAL A 19 -39.54 -26.41 5.75
C VAL A 19 -38.08 -26.29 6.17
N PHE A 20 -37.51 -27.32 6.80
CA PHE A 20 -36.08 -27.32 7.15
C PHE A 20 -35.18 -27.24 5.93
N MET A 21 -35.48 -28.00 4.87
CA MET A 21 -34.72 -27.95 3.63
C MET A 21 -34.79 -26.57 2.97
N ILE A 22 -35.97 -25.94 2.95
CA ILE A 22 -36.13 -24.57 2.44
C ILE A 22 -35.31 -23.59 3.28
N ALA A 23 -35.34 -23.70 4.61
CA ALA A 23 -34.57 -22.83 5.49
C ALA A 23 -33.06 -22.96 5.27
N ILE A 24 -32.56 -24.19 5.10
CA ILE A 24 -31.14 -24.46 4.79
C ILE A 24 -30.78 -23.88 3.42
N CYS A 25 -31.59 -24.11 2.39
CA CYS A 25 -31.35 -23.56 1.05
C CYS A 25 -31.28 -22.03 1.05
N LEU A 26 -32.19 -21.36 1.76
CA LEU A 26 -32.17 -19.90 1.89
C LEU A 26 -30.93 -19.39 2.65
N ALA A 27 -30.52 -20.10 3.70
CA ALA A 27 -29.29 -19.77 4.43
C ALA A 27 -28.05 -19.93 3.54
N MET A 28 -27.95 -21.02 2.77
CA MET A 28 -26.84 -21.26 1.83
C MET A 28 -26.80 -20.20 0.73
N GLN A 29 -27.97 -19.81 0.17
CA GLN A 29 -28.05 -18.76 -0.83
C GLN A 29 -27.54 -17.42 -0.28
N ASN A 30 -27.92 -17.06 0.94
CA ASN A 30 -27.43 -15.84 1.58
C ASN A 30 -25.92 -15.89 1.85
N SER A 31 -25.38 -17.04 2.28
CA SER A 31 -23.92 -17.22 2.45
C SER A 31 -23.19 -16.99 1.12
N ALA A 32 -23.67 -17.62 0.04
CA ALA A 32 -23.05 -17.48 -1.28
C ALA A 32 -23.05 -16.03 -1.78
N ILE A 33 -24.13 -15.27 -1.54
CA ILE A 33 -24.20 -13.85 -1.90
C ILE A 33 -23.21 -13.02 -1.08
N LEU A 34 -23.07 -13.30 0.22
CA LEU A 34 -22.13 -12.60 1.08
C LEU A 34 -20.68 -12.91 0.71
N GLU A 35 -20.35 -14.17 0.46
CA GLU A 35 -19.01 -14.61 0.00
C GLU A 35 -18.63 -13.93 -1.31
N TYR A 36 -19.56 -13.88 -2.28
CA TYR A 36 -19.32 -13.19 -3.54
C TYR A 36 -18.99 -11.71 -3.34
N LYS A 37 -19.75 -11.01 -2.49
CA LYS A 37 -19.48 -9.61 -2.18
C LYS A 37 -18.15 -9.44 -1.47
N MET A 38 -17.85 -10.25 -0.47
CA MET A 38 -16.57 -10.21 0.25
C MET A 38 -15.39 -10.42 -0.70
N SER A 39 -15.45 -11.43 -1.57
CA SER A 39 -14.41 -11.70 -2.57
C SER A 39 -14.20 -10.51 -3.52
N LEU A 40 -15.28 -9.87 -3.96
CA LEU A 40 -15.19 -8.67 -4.81
C LEU A 40 -14.52 -7.50 -4.08
N TYR A 41 -14.86 -7.26 -2.81
CA TYR A 41 -14.23 -6.21 -2.01
C TYR A 41 -12.75 -6.50 -1.73
N GLU A 42 -12.42 -7.75 -1.38
CA GLU A 42 -11.05 -8.18 -1.16
C GLU A 42 -10.21 -8.00 -2.43
N HIS A 43 -10.72 -8.42 -3.58
CA HIS A 43 -10.04 -8.24 -4.85
C HIS A 43 -9.78 -6.76 -5.15
N ARG A 44 -10.76 -5.88 -4.94
CA ARG A 44 -10.58 -4.43 -5.16
C ARG A 44 -9.58 -3.82 -4.18
N SER A 45 -9.65 -4.24 -2.92
CA SER A 45 -8.73 -3.84 -1.86
C SER A 45 -7.28 -4.24 -2.18
N ASN A 46 -7.07 -5.47 -2.66
CA ASN A 46 -5.75 -5.95 -3.03
C ASN A 46 -5.19 -5.19 -4.24
N GLN A 47 -6.00 -4.92 -5.27
CA GLN A 47 -5.56 -4.10 -6.40
C GLN A 47 -5.20 -2.67 -5.97
N ALA A 48 -6.00 -2.03 -5.10
CA ALA A 48 -5.67 -0.70 -4.59
C ALA A 48 -4.35 -0.71 -3.80
N ARG A 49 -4.06 -1.78 -3.06
CA ARG A 49 -2.79 -1.96 -2.35
C ARG A 49 -1.61 -2.16 -3.30
N GLU A 50 -1.75 -3.02 -4.30
CA GLU A 50 -0.72 -3.25 -5.33
C GLU A 50 -0.36 -1.96 -6.07
N LEU A 51 -1.36 -1.10 -6.35
CA LEU A 51 -1.13 0.21 -6.95
C LEU A 51 -0.34 1.15 -6.02
N ALA A 52 -0.67 1.17 -4.73
CA ALA A 52 0.08 1.96 -3.74
C ALA A 52 1.53 1.45 -3.59
N GLU A 53 1.73 0.14 -3.64
CA GLU A 53 3.06 -0.49 -3.66
C GLU A 53 3.85 -0.10 -4.91
N ALA A 54 3.23 -0.16 -6.08
CA ALA A 54 3.87 0.24 -7.34
C ALA A 54 4.27 1.72 -7.33
N ALA A 55 3.39 2.60 -6.86
CA ALA A 55 3.69 4.03 -6.73
C ALA A 55 4.85 4.29 -5.75
N ALA A 56 4.97 3.54 -4.66
CA ALA A 56 6.10 3.65 -3.74
C ALA A 56 7.43 3.26 -4.42
N TRP A 57 7.45 2.16 -5.19
CA TRP A 57 8.63 1.77 -5.96
C TRP A 57 9.04 2.81 -7.01
N MET A 58 8.08 3.40 -7.72
CA MET A 58 8.36 4.47 -8.69
C MET A 58 8.92 5.71 -7.99
N THR A 59 8.31 6.11 -6.87
CA THR A 59 8.75 7.26 -6.07
C THR A 59 10.18 7.09 -5.56
N LEU A 60 10.54 5.88 -5.13
CA LEU A 60 11.91 5.55 -4.70
C LEU A 60 12.93 5.84 -5.79
N GLU A 61 12.66 5.38 -7.02
CA GLU A 61 13.56 5.60 -8.15
C GLU A 61 13.64 7.10 -8.50
N GLU A 62 12.52 7.82 -8.50
CA GLU A 62 12.50 9.26 -8.75
C GLU A 62 13.29 10.06 -7.68
N ILE A 63 13.15 9.70 -6.40
CA ILE A 63 13.96 10.31 -5.33
C ILE A 63 15.44 10.09 -5.61
N ASN A 64 15.82 8.86 -5.95
CA ASN A 64 17.21 8.53 -6.24
C ASN A 64 17.74 9.31 -7.46
N GLU A 65 16.96 9.44 -8.53
CA GLU A 65 17.32 10.22 -9.72
C GLU A 65 17.51 11.71 -9.38
N ILE A 66 16.62 12.31 -8.59
CA ILE A 66 16.73 13.71 -8.16
C ILE A 66 17.99 13.93 -7.33
N LEU A 67 18.28 13.03 -6.39
CA LEU A 67 19.46 13.12 -5.53
C LEU A 67 20.76 12.98 -6.33
N LEU A 68 20.80 12.07 -7.29
CA LEU A 68 21.92 11.88 -8.20
C LEU A 68 22.10 13.05 -9.17
N ALA A 69 21.03 13.70 -9.62
CA ALA A 69 21.13 14.81 -10.56
C ALA A 69 21.59 16.10 -9.88
N ASP A 70 20.98 16.44 -8.75
CA ASP A 70 21.03 17.80 -8.21
C ASP A 70 21.86 17.92 -6.92
N PHE A 71 22.07 16.82 -6.18
CA PHE A 71 22.60 16.87 -4.81
C PHE A 71 23.94 16.14 -4.59
N ILE A 72 24.69 15.84 -5.67
CA ILE A 72 26.03 15.23 -5.58
C ILE A 72 27.04 16.15 -4.88
N TYR A 73 26.99 17.45 -5.17
CA TYR A 73 27.95 18.44 -4.69
C TYR A 73 27.42 19.27 -3.52
N GLU A 74 26.22 18.97 -3.03
CA GLU A 74 25.61 19.66 -1.91
C GLU A 74 25.78 18.87 -0.61
N LYS A 75 26.24 19.55 0.45
CA LYS A 75 26.45 18.93 1.76
C LYS A 75 25.12 18.62 2.47
N GLU A 76 24.16 19.54 2.37
CA GLU A 76 22.85 19.40 3.00
C GLU A 76 21.87 18.83 1.97
N LEU A 77 21.16 17.78 2.36
CA LEU A 77 20.12 17.19 1.52
C LEU A 77 18.82 18.00 1.61
N PRO A 78 17.97 17.95 0.56
CA PRO A 78 16.72 18.67 0.57
C PRO A 78 15.80 18.09 1.64
N ARG A 79 15.29 18.96 2.52
CA ARG A 79 14.32 18.57 3.56
C ARG A 79 13.00 18.09 2.99
N GLN A 80 12.66 18.58 1.80
CA GLN A 80 11.47 18.18 1.05
C GLN A 80 11.83 17.99 -0.40
N ILE A 81 11.35 16.89 -0.99
CA ILE A 81 11.47 16.61 -2.41
C ILE A 81 10.09 16.77 -3.03
N SER A 82 10.01 17.57 -4.09
CA SER A 82 8.80 17.69 -4.90
C SER A 82 8.95 16.78 -6.11
N LEU A 83 8.03 15.85 -6.27
CA LEU A 83 7.92 15.08 -7.51
C LEU A 83 7.33 15.96 -8.60
N ALA A 84 7.62 15.60 -9.86
CA ALA A 84 7.00 16.24 -11.02
C ALA A 84 5.51 15.90 -11.10
N ASP A 85 5.16 14.64 -10.82
CA ASP A 85 3.80 14.13 -10.81
C ASP A 85 3.50 13.44 -9.46
N ASP A 86 2.79 14.14 -8.57
CA ASP A 86 2.35 13.60 -7.27
C ASP A 86 1.04 12.81 -7.37
N TYR A 87 0.43 12.79 -8.55
CA TYR A 87 -0.82 12.10 -8.85
C TYR A 87 -0.80 11.50 -10.25
N MET A 88 -1.11 10.21 -10.35
CA MET A 88 -1.17 9.53 -11.64
C MET A 88 -2.49 8.77 -11.80
N VAL A 89 -3.16 8.97 -12.94
CA VAL A 89 -4.32 8.18 -13.35
C VAL A 89 -3.84 7.08 -14.28
N LEU A 90 -3.88 5.84 -13.78
CA LEU A 90 -3.71 4.64 -14.56
C LEU A 90 -5.07 4.25 -15.17
N ALA A 91 -5.06 3.60 -16.33
CA ALA A 91 -6.24 3.40 -17.16
C ALA A 91 -7.53 3.01 -16.37
N GLY A 92 -8.62 3.77 -16.59
CA GLY A 92 -9.91 3.52 -15.94
C GLY A 92 -10.04 4.22 -14.58
N GLU A 93 -10.43 3.47 -13.55
CA GLU A 93 -10.63 3.96 -12.17
C GLU A 93 -9.43 3.59 -11.26
N MET A 94 -8.22 3.55 -11.82
CA MET A 94 -6.98 3.26 -11.09
C MET A 94 -6.22 4.56 -10.89
N ASN A 95 -6.11 5.06 -9.67
CA ASN A 95 -5.32 6.28 -9.43
C ASN A 95 -4.33 6.07 -8.29
N THR A 96 -3.18 6.73 -8.40
CA THR A 96 -2.18 6.80 -7.34
C THR A 96 -1.97 8.25 -6.93
N ASN A 97 -1.64 8.46 -5.65
CA ASN A 97 -1.32 9.76 -5.09
C ASN A 97 -0.16 9.60 -4.10
N ILE A 98 0.81 10.49 -4.17
CA ILE A 98 1.98 10.49 -3.30
C ILE A 98 1.96 11.78 -2.48
N SER A 99 2.09 11.65 -1.16
CA SER A 99 2.25 12.82 -0.30
C SER A 99 3.61 13.46 -0.50
N LYS A 100 3.78 14.67 0.04
CA LYS A 100 5.10 15.31 0.11
C LYS A 100 6.12 14.39 0.77
N ILE A 101 7.30 14.30 0.16
CA ILE A 101 8.43 13.53 0.66
C ILE A 101 9.21 14.39 1.64
N GLN A 102 9.51 13.85 2.82
CA GLN A 102 10.19 14.57 3.90
C GLN A 102 11.45 13.84 4.34
N LEU A 103 12.52 14.59 4.57
CA LEU A 103 13.75 14.05 5.17
C LEU A 103 13.55 13.90 6.68
N GLU A 104 13.54 12.67 7.17
CA GLU A 104 13.44 12.37 8.60
C GLU A 104 14.80 12.38 9.28
N GLN A 105 15.80 11.82 8.60
CA GLN A 105 17.13 11.64 9.16
C GLN A 105 18.20 11.77 8.08
N GLN A 106 19.29 12.46 8.40
CA GLN A 106 20.52 12.46 7.61
C GLN A 106 21.69 12.12 8.53
N THR A 107 22.52 11.18 8.09
CA THR A 107 23.79 10.81 8.71
C THR A 107 24.92 10.98 7.69
N LEU A 108 26.13 10.55 8.05
CA LEU A 108 27.30 10.61 7.14
C LEU A 108 27.25 9.54 6.05
N ASP A 109 26.53 8.43 6.28
CA ASP A 109 26.55 7.25 5.40
C ASP A 109 25.19 6.97 4.74
N TYR A 110 24.12 7.60 5.24
CA TYR A 110 22.77 7.41 4.73
C TYR A 110 21.82 8.56 5.09
N CYS A 111 20.73 8.67 4.32
CA CYS A 111 19.56 9.47 4.65
C CYS A 111 18.28 8.63 4.64
N ILE A 112 17.27 9.10 5.37
CA ILE A 112 15.93 8.49 5.42
C ILE A 112 14.89 9.53 5.00
N TYR A 113 14.10 9.16 4.00
CA TYR A 113 12.95 9.91 3.53
C TYR A 113 11.65 9.18 3.87
N SER A 114 10.64 9.93 4.31
CA SER A 114 9.29 9.43 4.57
C SER A 114 8.28 10.03 3.59
N TYR A 115 7.30 9.24 3.20
CA TYR A 115 6.12 9.70 2.45
C TYR A 115 4.97 8.69 2.58
N SER A 116 3.78 9.11 2.19
CA SER A 116 2.62 8.24 2.04
C SER A 116 2.31 8.01 0.57
N SER A 117 2.15 6.75 0.19
CA SER A 117 1.69 6.33 -1.12
C SER A 117 0.26 5.82 -1.03
N GLN A 118 -0.60 6.33 -1.88
CA GLN A 118 -2.01 5.97 -1.95
C GLN A 118 -2.34 5.36 -3.31
N GLY A 119 -3.06 4.25 -3.29
CA GLY A 119 -3.60 3.59 -4.46
C GLY A 119 -5.12 3.47 -4.34
N SER A 120 -5.81 3.69 -5.45
CA SER A 120 -7.27 3.61 -5.52
C SER A 120 -7.70 2.78 -6.72
N TYR A 121 -8.69 1.91 -6.52
CA TYR A 121 -9.27 1.07 -7.56
C TYR A 121 -10.74 0.76 -7.29
N LYS A 122 -11.63 1.14 -8.22
CA LYS A 122 -13.07 0.82 -8.17
C LYS A 122 -13.74 1.11 -6.82
N GLY A 123 -13.42 2.26 -6.24
CA GLY A 123 -13.92 2.75 -4.96
C GLY A 123 -13.25 2.14 -3.72
N ALA A 124 -12.26 1.26 -3.87
CA ALA A 124 -11.36 0.87 -2.79
C ALA A 124 -10.14 1.79 -2.78
N GLN A 125 -9.63 2.12 -1.60
CA GLN A 125 -8.50 3.02 -1.39
C GLN A 125 -7.58 2.43 -0.33
N LYS A 126 -6.28 2.50 -0.56
CA LYS A 126 -5.25 1.98 0.33
C LYS A 126 -4.12 2.99 0.44
N ASN A 127 -3.74 3.28 1.68
CA ASN A 127 -2.70 4.23 2.03
C ASN A 127 -1.57 3.47 2.71
N LEU A 128 -0.36 3.68 2.22
CA LEU A 128 0.86 3.07 2.71
C LEU A 128 1.80 4.18 3.18
N PHE A 129 2.22 4.13 4.43
CA PHE A 129 3.33 4.91 4.93
C PHE A 129 4.64 4.20 4.60
N VAL A 130 5.57 4.94 4.03
CA VAL A 130 6.80 4.40 3.46
C VAL A 130 7.98 5.19 3.98
N GLU A 131 8.97 4.48 4.49
CA GLU A 131 10.28 5.04 4.82
C GLU A 131 11.33 4.42 3.92
N VAL A 132 12.11 5.27 3.28
CA VAL A 132 13.16 4.91 2.34
C VAL A 132 14.50 5.34 2.91
N GLN A 133 15.45 4.42 2.96
CA GLN A 133 16.84 4.72 3.25
C GLN A 133 17.65 4.71 1.95
N ILE A 134 18.48 5.73 1.74
CA ILE A 134 19.44 5.81 0.64
C ILE A 134 20.84 5.93 1.23
N CYS A 135 21.76 5.06 0.80
CA CYS A 135 23.13 5.02 1.29
C CYS A 135 24.07 5.78 0.36
N PHE A 136 25.09 6.39 0.94
CA PHE A 136 26.06 7.17 0.21
C PHE A 136 27.39 7.30 0.96
N ASP A 137 28.45 7.59 0.21
CA ASP A 137 29.77 7.89 0.74
C ASP A 137 30.10 9.38 0.51
N GLU A 138 30.48 10.09 1.57
CA GLU A 138 30.86 11.50 1.51
C GLU A 138 32.39 11.67 1.40
N TYR A 139 32.83 12.50 0.47
CA TYR A 139 34.23 12.79 0.24
C TYR A 139 34.60 14.18 0.74
N TYR A 140 35.65 14.22 1.56
CA TYR A 140 36.16 15.43 2.19
C TYR A 140 37.61 15.68 1.80
N VAL A 141 37.96 16.94 1.59
CA VAL A 141 39.35 17.37 1.46
C VAL A 141 39.81 17.93 2.80
N ILE A 142 40.96 17.44 3.25
CA ILE A 142 41.63 17.87 4.46
C ILE A 142 42.72 18.86 4.06
N ILE A 143 42.55 20.13 4.42
CA ILE A 143 43.56 21.16 4.26
C ILE A 143 44.17 21.43 5.64
N PRO A 144 45.51 21.44 5.79
CA PRO A 144 46.16 21.78 7.07
C PRO A 144 45.66 23.12 7.59
N ASP A 145 45.35 23.19 8.88
CA ASP A 145 44.84 24.38 9.59
C ASP A 145 43.45 24.88 9.14
N GLN A 146 42.70 24.09 8.34
CA GLN A 146 41.32 24.40 7.96
C GLN A 146 40.35 23.26 8.35
N PRO A 147 39.06 23.57 8.58
CA PRO A 147 38.05 22.55 8.78
C PRO A 147 37.90 21.68 7.52
N MET A 148 37.49 20.42 7.71
CA MET A 148 37.20 19.51 6.58
C MET A 148 36.15 20.13 5.65
N ILE A 149 36.49 20.21 4.36
CA ILE A 149 35.62 20.77 3.34
C ILE A 149 35.00 19.61 2.57
N PHE A 150 33.66 19.55 2.56
CA PHE A 150 32.91 18.60 1.74
C PHE A 150 33.16 18.90 0.27
N VAL A 151 33.43 17.86 -0.53
CA VAL A 151 33.66 17.99 -1.97
C VAL A 151 32.48 17.47 -2.77
N PHE A 152 32.16 16.20 -2.56
CA PHE A 152 31.07 15.53 -3.26
C PHE A 152 30.65 14.28 -2.49
N ARG A 153 29.54 13.71 -2.92
CA ARG A 153 29.00 12.45 -2.41
C ARG A 153 28.76 11.49 -3.56
N GLU A 154 28.99 10.21 -3.32
CA GLU A 154 28.64 9.12 -4.23
C GLU A 154 27.51 8.30 -3.62
N PHE A 155 26.37 8.17 -4.31
CA PHE A 155 25.26 7.34 -3.87
C PHE A 155 25.57 5.88 -4.23
N THR A 156 25.58 5.01 -3.22
CA THR A 156 26.05 3.61 -3.37
C THR A 156 24.92 2.65 -3.71
N ASP A 157 23.68 3.04 -3.45
CA ASP A 157 22.47 2.27 -3.78
C ASP A 157 21.39 3.15 -4.41
N ARG A 158 20.30 2.50 -4.84
CA ARG A 158 19.09 3.17 -5.34
C ARG A 158 18.06 3.42 -4.22
N GLY A 159 18.50 3.25 -2.98
CA GLY A 159 17.65 3.19 -1.81
C GLY A 159 16.91 1.87 -1.61
N ARG A 160 16.39 1.72 -0.39
CA ARG A 160 15.62 0.56 0.08
C ARG A 160 14.52 0.99 1.04
N PHE A 161 13.43 0.23 1.08
CA PHE A 161 12.41 0.44 2.10
C PHE A 161 12.88 -0.06 3.46
N VAL A 162 12.79 0.80 4.47
CA VAL A 162 13.04 0.47 5.88
C VAL A 162 11.71 0.18 6.58
N SER A 163 10.67 0.93 6.24
CA SER A 163 9.32 0.73 6.74
C SER A 163 8.30 0.75 5.61
N PHE A 164 7.28 -0.09 5.75
CA PHE A 164 6.22 -0.28 4.77
C PHE A 164 4.92 -0.65 5.47
N GLU A 165 4.22 0.36 5.98
CA GLU A 165 3.06 0.18 6.88
C GLU A 165 1.76 0.65 6.23
N GLU A 166 0.71 -0.17 6.35
CA GLU A 166 -0.62 0.24 5.88
C GLU A 166 -1.30 1.12 6.94
N ILE A 167 -1.60 2.36 6.58
CA ILE A 167 -2.31 3.29 7.45
C ILE A 167 -3.79 2.87 7.44
N LYS A 168 -4.24 2.29 8.56
CA LYS A 168 -5.67 2.06 8.76
C LYS A 168 -6.33 3.38 9.13
N GLU A 169 -7.13 3.95 8.23
CA GLU A 169 -8.08 4.99 8.60
C GLU A 169 -9.08 4.39 9.60
N THR A 170 -8.96 4.80 10.87
CA THR A 170 -9.88 4.49 11.98
C THR A 170 -11.12 5.36 11.96
#